data_AF-J2WJK9-F1
#
_entry.id   AF-J2WJK9-F1
#
_cell.length_a   1.000
_cell.length_b   1.000
_cell.length_c   1.000
_cell.angle_alpha   90.00
_cell.angle_beta   90.00
_cell.angle_gamma   90.00
#
_symmetry.space_group_name_H-M   'P 1'
#
loop_
_entity.id
_entity.type
_entity.pdbx_description
1 polymer ?
#
loop_
_entity_poly.entity_id
_entity_poly.type
_entity_poly.pdbx_seq_one_letter_code
_entity_poly.pdbx_strand_id
1 'polypeptide(L)' 'MAVQSVAEMEVALIDQEKCRQRLTARRAAAHDLKQLRRHSSFSDTDWKKLVYFYEKAFGSAIKGLSR' A
#
# COMPACT_ATOMS: atom_id res chain seq x y z
N MET A 1 -11.72 -6.93 -32.24
CA MET A 1 -11.19 -7.14 -30.87
C MET A 1 -10.20 -6.02 -30.60
N ALA A 2 -10.54 -5.06 -29.74
CA ALA A 2 -9.61 -4.01 -29.36
C ALA A 2 -8.71 -4.54 -28.25
N VAL A 3 -7.41 -4.62 -28.50
CA VAL A 3 -6.40 -4.88 -27.47
C VAL A 3 -6.35 -3.62 -26.61
N GLN A 4 -6.77 -3.70 -25.35
CA GLN A 4 -6.50 -2.64 -24.38
C GLN A 4 -4.98 -2.50 -24.25
N SER A 5 -4.44 -1.33 -24.59
CA SER A 5 -3.04 -1.01 -24.36
C SER A 5 -2.76 -1.06 -22.87
N VAL A 6 -1.78 -1.87 -22.46
CA VAL A 6 -1.27 -1.85 -21.09
C VAL A 6 -0.48 -0.56 -20.91
N ALA A 7 -0.98 0.36 -20.10
CA ALA A 7 -0.23 1.54 -19.71
C ALA A 7 0.81 1.12 -18.65
N GLU A 8 2.09 1.37 -18.93
CA GLU A 8 3.15 1.21 -17.93
C GLU A 8 3.14 2.43 -17.01
N MET A 9 3.05 2.19 -15.70
CA MET A 9 3.15 3.25 -14.71
C MET A 9 4.39 2.99 -13.84
N GLU A 10 5.29 3.97 -13.81
CA GLU A 10 6.43 3.99 -12.89
C GLU A 10 6.08 4.74 -11.61
N VAL A 11 6.45 4.16 -10.47
CA VAL A 11 6.20 4.75 -9.15
C VAL A 11 7.53 4.78 -8.39
N ALA A 12 7.86 5.93 -7.83
CA ALA A 12 9.03 6.11 -6.97
C ALA A 12 8.62 6.68 -5.60
N LEU A 13 9.27 6.19 -4.54
CA LEU A 13 9.11 6.73 -3.19
C LEU A 13 10.12 7.87 -2.95
N ILE A 14 9.63 9.03 -2.55
CA ILE A 14 10.42 10.24 -2.26
C ILE A 14 10.36 10.59 -0.77
N ASP A 15 11.19 11.54 -0.30
CA ASP A 15 11.25 12.01 1.11
C ASP A 15 11.44 10.85 2.11
N GLN A 16 12.66 10.29 2.10
CA GLN A 16 13.03 9.20 3.01
C GLN A 16 13.83 9.67 4.24
N GLU A 17 14.04 10.97 4.42
CA GLU A 17 14.80 11.50 5.56
C GLU A 17 14.16 11.19 6.93
N LYS A 18 12.86 10.90 6.94
CA LYS A 18 12.09 10.54 8.14
C LYS A 18 11.82 9.04 8.25
N CYS A 19 12.31 8.23 7.33
CA CYS A 19 12.22 6.77 7.45
C CYS A 19 13.03 6.32 8.67
N ARG A 20 12.36 5.66 9.62
CA ARG A 20 12.97 5.20 10.87
C ARG A 20 12.84 3.69 11.00
N GLN A 21 13.90 3.06 11.48
CA GLN A 21 13.86 1.65 11.84
C GLN A 21 12.81 1.42 12.94
N ARG A 22 11.99 0.38 12.74
CA ARG A 22 11.03 -0.10 13.73
C ARG A 22 11.38 -1.54 14.07
N LEU A 23 10.91 -2.00 15.23
CA LEU A 23 11.26 -3.31 15.79
C LEU A 23 11.03 -4.48 14.82
N THR A 24 10.01 -4.40 13.96
CA THR A 24 9.77 -5.41 12.92
C THR A 24 9.28 -4.75 11.63
N ALA A 25 9.59 -5.37 10.48
CA ALA A 25 9.09 -4.93 9.17
C ALA A 25 7.55 -4.85 9.15
N ARG A 26 6.87 -5.80 9.82
CA ARG A 26 5.41 -5.80 9.94
C ARG A 26 4.88 -4.58 10.70
N ARG A 27 5.58 -4.11 11.75
CA ARG A 27 5.21 -2.88 12.47
C ARG A 27 5.47 -1.63 11.64
N ALA A 28 6.50 -1.62 10.79
CA ALA A 28 6.75 -0.55 9.83
C ALA A 28 5.63 -0.47 8.79
N ALA A 29 5.38 -1.56 8.07
CA ALA A 29 4.31 -1.61 7.07
C ALA A 29 2.93 -1.27 7.64
N ALA A 30 2.60 -1.75 8.84
CA ALA A 30 1.34 -1.41 9.50
C ALA A 30 1.23 0.08 9.84
N HIS A 31 2.34 0.75 10.14
CA HIS A 31 2.36 2.18 10.39
C HIS A 31 2.18 2.95 9.08
N ASP A 32 2.98 2.61 8.07
CA ASP A 32 3.03 3.32 6.78
C ASP A 32 1.68 3.20 6.04
N LEU A 33 1.07 2.01 6.03
CA LEU A 33 -0.23 1.81 5.41
C LEU A 33 -1.36 2.55 6.15
N LYS A 34 -1.30 2.66 7.49
CA LYS A 34 -2.27 3.47 8.24
C LYS A 34 -2.13 4.96 7.96
N GLN A 35 -0.89 5.43 7.81
CA GLN A 35 -0.62 6.81 7.39
C GLN A 35 -1.15 7.05 5.97
N LEU A 36 -0.84 6.15 5.04
CA LEU A 36 -1.33 6.20 3.67
C LEU A 36 -2.87 6.29 3.64
N ARG A 37 -3.59 5.44 4.38
CA ARG A 37 -5.07 5.51 4.46
C ARG A 37 -5.57 6.85 4.96
N ARG A 38 -4.91 7.43 5.97
CA ARG A 38 -5.33 8.70 6.58
C ARG A 38 -5.11 9.89 5.64
N HIS A 39 -4.07 9.84 4.82
CA HIS A 39 -3.62 10.97 4.01
C HIS A 39 -3.92 10.81 2.51
N SER A 40 -4.36 9.63 2.07
CA SER A 40 -4.77 9.39 0.69
C SER A 40 -6.20 9.86 0.42
N SER A 41 -6.48 10.18 -0.84
CA SER A 41 -7.84 10.36 -1.39
C SER A 41 -8.50 9.04 -1.82
N PHE A 42 -7.99 7.89 -1.39
CA PHE A 42 -8.52 6.60 -1.80
C PHE A 42 -9.93 6.38 -1.28
N SER A 43 -10.83 6.02 -2.20
CA SER A 43 -12.14 5.50 -1.84
C SER A 43 -12.00 4.19 -1.05
N ASP A 44 -13.08 3.74 -0.43
CA ASP A 44 -13.11 2.43 0.23
C ASP A 44 -12.79 1.30 -0.74
N THR A 45 -13.23 1.42 -1.99
CA THR A 45 -12.95 0.43 -3.04
C THR A 45 -11.47 0.41 -3.41
N ASP A 46 -10.84 1.58 -3.59
CA ASP A 46 -9.41 1.65 -3.93
C ASP A 46 -8.54 1.15 -2.78
N TRP A 47 -8.93 1.47 -1.55
CA TRP A 47 -8.26 0.96 -0.37
C TRP A 47 -8.34 -0.56 -0.25
N LYS A 48 -9.53 -1.14 -0.48
CA LYS A 48 -9.70 -2.61 -0.49
C LYS A 48 -8.84 -3.26 -1.56
N LYS A 49 -8.74 -2.68 -2.76
CA LYS A 49 -7.84 -3.16 -3.83
C LYS A 49 -6.38 -3.10 -3.40
N LEU A 50 -5.93 -1.99 -2.82
CA LEU A 50 -4.55 -1.86 -2.34
C LEU A 50 -4.21 -2.91 -1.29
N VAL A 51 -5.08 -3.06 -0.28
CA VAL A 51 -4.87 -4.07 0.79
C VAL A 51 -4.83 -5.47 0.19
N TYR A 52 -5.74 -5.82 -0.72
CA TYR A 52 -5.73 -7.09 -1.42
C TYR A 52 -4.40 -7.36 -2.14
N PHE A 53 -3.90 -6.41 -2.94
CA PHE A 53 -2.65 -6.58 -3.67
C PHE A 53 -1.42 -6.63 -2.77
N TYR A 54 -1.41 -5.84 -1.69
CA TYR A 54 -0.37 -5.93 -0.66
C TYR A 54 -0.32 -7.35 -0.06
N GLU A 55 -1.47 -7.90 0.32
CA GLU A 55 -1.55 -9.26 0.88
C GLU A 55 -1.11 -10.32 -0.12
N LYS A 56 -1.46 -10.17 -1.41
CA LYS A 56 -1.02 -11.09 -2.47
C LYS A 56 0.48 -11.02 -2.73
N ALA A 57 1.08 -9.83 -2.68
CA ALA A 57 2.52 -9.67 -2.89
C ALA A 57 3.36 -10.23 -1.72
N PHE A 58 2.90 -10.05 -0.48
CA PHE A 58 3.69 -10.38 0.72
C PHE A 58 3.19 -11.60 1.51
N GLY A 59 2.13 -12.28 1.04
CA GLY A 59 1.62 -13.52 1.62
C GLY A 59 1.05 -13.39 3.04
N SER A 60 0.83 -12.17 3.54
CA SER A 60 0.28 -11.99 4.89
C SER A 60 -0.58 -10.74 5.01
N ALA A 61 -1.75 -10.93 5.63
CA ALA A 61 -2.63 -9.84 6.06
C ALA A 61 -1.96 -8.99 7.14
N ILE A 62 -2.13 -7.67 7.10
CA ILE A 62 -1.75 -6.78 8.19
C ILE A 62 -2.99 -6.47 9.03
N LYS A 63 -2.91 -6.79 10.33
CA LYS A 63 -4.02 -6.57 11.26
C LYS A 63 -4.40 -5.08 11.32
N GLY A 64 -5.70 -4.80 11.18
CA GLY A 64 -6.27 -3.47 11.34
C GLY A 64 -6.25 -2.60 10.08
N LEU A 65 -6.11 -3.20 8.89
CA LEU A 65 -6.26 -2.51 7.60
C LEU A 65 -7.61 -2.77 6.92
N SER A 66 -8.25 -3.91 7.20
CA SER A 66 -9.60 -4.26 6.76
C SER A 66 -10.63 -3.87 7.82
N ARG A 67 -11.57 -2.98 7.46
CA ARG A 67 -12.86 -2.80 8.13
C ARG A 67 -13.96 -3.10 7.13
#